data_AF-A0A2J8U845-F1
#
_entry.id   AF-A0A2J8U845-F1
#
_cell.length_a   1.000
_cell.length_b   1.000
_cell.length_c   1.000
_cell.angle_alpha   90.00
_cell.angle_beta   90.00
_cell.angle_gamma   90.00
#
_symmetry.space_group_name_H-M   'P 1'
#
loop_
_entity.id
_entity.type
_entity.pdbx_description
1 polymer ?
#
loop_
_entity_poly.entity_id
_entity_poly.type
_entity_poly.pdbx_seq_one_letter_code
_entity_poly.pdbx_strand_id
1 'polypeptide(L)'
;MANPKLLGLELSEAEVIGADSARFEELLLQASKELQQAQTTRPESTQIQPQPGFCIKTNSSEGKVFINICHSSSIPPPADVT
;
A
#
# COMPACT_ATOMS: atom_id res chain seq x y z
N MET A 1 32.03 35.59 -34.73
CA MET A 1 30.68 35.33 -35.26
C MET A 1 30.15 34.07 -34.61
N ALA A 2 29.10 34.17 -33.79
CA ALA A 2 28.50 32.99 -33.14
C ALA A 2 27.81 32.11 -34.20
N ASN A 3 28.02 30.80 -34.16
CA ASN A 3 27.48 29.87 -35.14
C ASN A 3 25.99 29.60 -34.85
N PRO A 4 25.06 29.98 -35.75
CA PRO A 4 23.62 29.86 -35.51
C PRO A 4 23.13 28.41 -35.36
N LYS A 5 23.91 27.41 -35.78
CA LYS A 5 23.56 25.99 -35.59
C LYS A 5 23.77 25.49 -34.15
N LEU A 6 24.63 26.14 -33.39
CA LEU A 6 24.93 25.76 -32.00
C LEU A 6 23.81 26.20 -31.04
N LEU A 7 23.14 27.32 -31.35
CA LEU A 7 21.99 27.83 -30.58
C LEU A 7 20.71 27.00 -30.74
N GLY A 8 20.53 26.31 -31.87
CA GLY A 8 19.36 25.46 -32.11
C GLY A 8 19.39 24.12 -31.36
N LEU A 9 20.58 23.59 -31.09
CA LEU A 9 20.77 22.35 -30.33
C LEU A 9 20.50 22.56 -28.83
N GLU A 10 21.01 23.65 -28.26
CA GLU A 10 20.80 24.04 -26.85
C GLU A 10 19.31 24.29 -26.53
N LEU A 11 18.57 24.89 -27.47
CA LEU A 11 17.12 25.08 -27.34
C LEU A 11 16.37 23.73 -27.34
N SER A 12 16.77 22.78 -28.18
CA SER A 12 16.14 21.46 -28.26
C SER A 12 16.43 20.58 -27.04
N GLU A 13 17.63 20.66 -26.46
CA GLU A 13 17.97 19.93 -25.23
C GLU A 13 17.24 20.50 -24.01
N ALA A 14 17.12 21.83 -23.91
CA ALA A 14 16.33 22.47 -22.85
C ALA A 14 14.83 22.14 -22.95
N GLU A 15 14.26 22.05 -24.16
CA GLU A 15 12.87 21.62 -24.38
C GLU A 15 12.66 20.16 -24.00
N VAL A 16 13.62 19.28 -24.29
CA VAL A 16 13.59 17.86 -23.91
C VAL A 16 13.68 17.68 -22.39
N ILE A 17 14.54 18.45 -21.70
CA ILE A 17 14.64 18.43 -20.24
C ILE A 17 13.35 18.94 -19.57
N GLY A 18 12.72 19.97 -20.13
CA GLY A 18 11.44 20.49 -19.66
C GLY A 18 10.30 19.48 -19.85
N ALA A 19 10.23 18.83 -21.01
CA ALA A 19 9.22 17.80 -21.30
C ALA A 19 9.37 16.56 -20.39
N ASP A 20 10.59 16.13 -20.11
CA ASP A 20 10.85 15.02 -19.18
C ASP A 20 10.49 15.39 -17.74
N SER A 21 10.68 16.64 -17.32
CA SER A 21 10.28 17.10 -15.99
C SER A 21 8.77 17.07 -15.78
N ALA A 22 7.99 17.48 -16.78
CA ALA A 22 6.52 17.45 -16.72
C ALA A 22 5.99 16.01 -16.65
N ARG A 23 6.59 15.11 -17.43
CA ARG A 23 6.26 13.68 -17.38
C ARG A 23 6.62 13.05 -16.03
N PHE A 24 7.75 13.45 -15.45
CA PHE A 24 8.17 12.97 -14.14
C PHE A 24 7.23 13.47 -13.03
N GLU A 25 6.83 14.74 -13.08
CA GLU A 25 5.84 15.30 -12.16
C GLU A 25 4.49 14.59 -12.26
N GLU A 26 4.03 14.27 -13.48
CA GLU A 26 2.81 13.49 -13.71
C GLU A 26 2.89 12.09 -13.08
N LEU A 27 4.02 11.40 -13.25
CA LEU A 27 4.25 10.08 -12.64
C LEU A 27 4.25 10.16 -11.10
N LEU A 28 4.86 11.19 -10.52
CA LEU A 28 4.82 11.41 -9.06
C LEU A 28 3.40 11.67 -8.57
N LEU A 29 2.64 12.48 -9.32
CA LEU A 29 1.25 12.78 -8.98
C LEU A 29 0.39 11.51 -9.02
N GLN A 30 0.59 10.67 -10.04
CA GLN A 30 -0.10 9.39 -10.19
C GLN A 30 0.24 8.43 -9.04
N ALA A 31 1.52 8.26 -8.71
CA ALA A 31 1.95 7.42 -7.59
C ALA A 31 1.38 7.91 -6.25
N SER A 32 1.29 9.23 -6.04
CA SER A 32 0.70 9.80 -4.82
C SER A 32 -0.80 9.49 -4.70
N LYS A 33 -1.55 9.54 -5.81
CA LYS A 33 -2.97 9.18 -5.86
C LYS A 33 -3.18 7.70 -5.54
N GLU A 34 -2.35 6.82 -6.10
CA GLU A 34 -2.41 5.38 -5.85
C GLU A 34 -2.14 5.04 -4.37
N LEU A 35 -1.14 5.69 -3.76
CA LEU A 35 -0.84 5.53 -2.32
C LEU A 35 -1.99 6.01 -1.42
N GLN A 36 -2.60 7.16 -1.74
CA GLN A 36 -3.75 7.67 -1.00
C GLN A 36 -4.97 6.75 -1.13
N GLN A 37 -5.23 6.22 -2.33
CA GLN A 37 -6.31 5.24 -2.55
C GLN A 37 -6.07 3.92 -1.81
N ALA A 38 -4.82 3.44 -1.76
CA ALA A 38 -4.45 2.24 -1.01
C ALA A 38 -4.62 2.41 0.51
N GLN A 39 -4.56 3.64 1.02
CA GLN A 39 -4.83 3.94 2.43
C GLN A 39 -6.34 3.93 2.73
N THR A 40 -7.19 4.40 1.81
CA THR A 40 -8.65 4.44 2.02
C THR A 40 -9.35 3.09 1.79
N THR A 41 -8.72 2.16 1.06
CA THR A 41 -9.25 0.80 0.83
C THR A 41 -8.96 -0.17 1.97
N ARG A 42 -8.15 0.20 2.96
CA ARG A 42 -8.03 -0.61 4.17
C ARG A 42 -9.37 -0.52 4.90
N PRO A 43 -10.11 -1.63 5.07
CA PRO A 43 -11.29 -1.58 5.91
C PRO A 43 -10.88 -1.01 7.27
N GLU A 44 -11.67 -0.08 7.81
CA GLU A 44 -11.41 0.45 9.14
C GLU A 44 -11.20 -0.73 10.08
N SER A 45 -9.99 -0.85 10.62
CA SER A 45 -9.65 -1.91 11.55
C SER A 45 -10.38 -1.60 12.85
N THR A 46 -11.59 -2.14 13.00
CA THR A 46 -12.36 -2.00 14.23
C THR A 46 -11.62 -2.74 15.35
N GLN A 47 -11.19 -1.99 16.35
CA GLN A 47 -10.58 -2.58 17.54
C GLN A 47 -11.69 -3.26 18.36
N ILE A 48 -11.57 -4.55 18.58
CA ILE A 48 -12.51 -5.33 19.40
C ILE A 48 -11.80 -5.94 20.60
N GLN A 49 -12.51 -6.06 21.72
CA GLN A 49 -12.06 -6.83 22.88
C GLN A 49 -12.81 -8.17 22.91
N PRO A 50 -12.17 -9.28 22.50
CA PRO A 50 -12.85 -10.57 22.42
C PRO A 50 -13.06 -11.17 23.82
N GLN A 51 -14.08 -12.01 23.95
CA GLN A 51 -14.33 -12.78 25.17
C GLN A 51 -13.52 -14.09 25.13
N PRO A 52 -12.94 -14.52 26.27
CA PRO A 52 -12.21 -15.78 26.35
C PRO A 52 -13.10 -17.00 26.08
N GLY A 53 -12.60 -17.97 25.31
CA GLY A 53 -13.19 -19.30 25.18
C GLY A 53 -12.29 -20.34 25.84
N PHE A 54 -11.39 -20.95 25.07
CA PHE A 54 -10.46 -21.98 25.56
C PHE A 54 -9.05 -21.82 24.99
N CYS A 55 -8.08 -22.48 25.62
CA CYS A 55 -6.66 -22.43 25.22
C CYS A 55 -6.20 -23.80 24.70
N ILE A 56 -5.58 -23.82 23.54
CA ILE A 56 -4.94 -25.00 22.96
C ILE A 56 -3.44 -24.89 23.21
N LYS A 57 -2.86 -25.94 23.76
CA LYS A 57 -1.41 -26.09 23.88
C LYS A 57 -0.91 -27.06 22.82
N THR A 58 0.02 -26.60 22.00
CA THR A 58 0.67 -27.38 20.95
C THR A 58 2.18 -27.10 20.93
N ASN A 59 2.90 -27.61 19.94
CA ASN A 59 4.33 -27.40 19.74
C ASN A 59 4.65 -27.01 18.28
N SER A 60 5.68 -26.19 18.11
CA SER A 60 6.40 -25.96 16.86
C SER A 60 7.80 -26.59 16.94
N SER A 61 8.61 -26.45 15.89
CA SER A 61 10.03 -26.81 15.91
C SER A 61 10.84 -26.03 16.97
N GLU A 62 10.34 -24.87 17.40
CA GLU A 62 11.04 -23.96 18.32
C GLU A 62 10.56 -24.07 19.77
N GLY A 63 9.42 -24.73 20.03
CA GLY A 63 8.93 -24.93 21.39
C GLY A 63 7.41 -25.05 21.51
N LYS A 64 6.89 -24.77 22.71
CA LYS A 64 5.45 -24.84 22.99
C LYS A 64 4.74 -23.59 22.47
N VAL A 65 3.63 -23.78 21.79
CA VAL A 65 2.76 -22.72 21.28
C VAL A 65 1.40 -22.81 21.95
N PHE A 66 0.85 -21.66 22.35
CA PHE A 66 -0.49 -21.57 22.93
C PHE A 66 -1.40 -20.77 21.99
N ILE A 67 -2.56 -21.31 21.66
CA ILE A 67 -3.56 -20.67 20.82
C ILE A 67 -4.79 -20.40 21.67
N ASN A 68 -5.12 -19.13 21.86
CA ASN A 68 -6.34 -18.72 22.57
C ASN A 68 -7.49 -18.64 21.57
N ILE A 69 -8.45 -19.55 21.69
CA ILE A 69 -9.69 -19.52 20.92
C ILE A 69 -10.67 -18.63 21.66
N CYS A 70 -10.76 -17.39 21.20
CA CYS A 70 -11.68 -16.38 21.71
C CYS A 70 -12.87 -16.21 20.76
N HIS A 71 -13.91 -15.49 21.19
CA HIS A 71 -15.05 -15.16 20.33
C HIS A 71 -15.52 -13.72 20.56
N SER A 72 -16.21 -13.16 19.57
CA SER A 72 -16.83 -11.83 19.65
C SER A 72 -18.06 -11.79 18.75
N SER A 73 -19.15 -11.19 19.21
CA SER A 73 -20.35 -10.95 18.39
C SER A 73 -20.09 -9.91 17.28
N SER A 74 -19.00 -9.16 17.34
CA SER A 74 -18.55 -8.26 16.27
C SER A 74 -17.95 -9.01 15.07
N ILE A 75 -17.61 -10.31 15.22
CA ILE A 75 -17.15 -11.16 14.12
C ILE A 75 -18.38 -11.91 13.58
N PRO A 76 -18.73 -11.76 12.29
CA PRO A 76 -19.89 -12.45 11.73
C PRO A 76 -19.68 -13.98 11.74
N PRO A 77 -20.75 -14.76 11.98
CA PRO A 77 -20.66 -16.22 11.92
C PRO A 77 -20.37 -16.68 10.48
N PRO A 78 -19.75 -17.86 10.30
CA PRO A 78 -19.65 -18.49 8.98
C PRO A 78 -21.05 -18.79 8.41
N ALA A 79 -21.13 -18.95 7.10
CA ALA A 79 -22.35 -19.39 6.45
C ALA A 79 -22.76 -20.78 6.96
N ASP A 80 -24.06 -21.00 7.10
CA ASP A 80 -24.60 -22.31 7.46
C ASP A 80 -24.47 -23.28 6.26
N VAL A 81 -24.00 -24.50 6.52
CA VAL A 81 -23.68 -25.52 5.49
C VAL A 81 -24.46 -26.82 5.71
N THR A 82 -25.48 -26.81 6.58
CA THR A 82 -26.32 -27.99 6.88
C THR A 82 -27.34 -28.32 5.80
#